data_AF-A0AAE9YR96-F1
#
_entry.id   AF-A0AAE9YR96-F1
#
_cell.length_a   1.000
_cell.length_b   1.000
_cell.length_c   1.000
_cell.angle_alpha   90.00
_cell.angle_beta   90.00
_cell.angle_gamma   90.00
#
_symmetry.space_group_name_H-M   'P 1'
#
loop_
_entity.id
_entity.type
_entity.pdbx_description
1 polymer ?
#
loop_
_entity_poly.entity_id
_entity_poly.type
_entity_poly.pdbx_seq_one_letter_code
_entity_poly.pdbx_strand_id
1 'polypeptide(L)'
;MIINGKALAQTARKHIKEISCQQLVSQLTQTAVIIDIRESTELESGTIPGAVHIPRGVLEMQIATHPMVAGEAEPLAKLAQQDIYLYCQSGARSALAALSLQQMGFERVYSLGGGFNAWQQTV
;
A
#
# COMPACT_ATOMS: atom_id res chain seq x y z
N MET A 1 -27.53 7.42 -4.42
CA MET A 1 -27.06 6.87 -5.71
C MET A 1 -26.04 5.79 -5.41
N ILE A 2 -26.20 4.58 -5.96
CA ILE A 2 -25.24 3.47 -5.79
C ILE A 2 -24.13 3.62 -6.84
N ILE A 3 -22.86 3.45 -6.46
CA ILE A 3 -21.70 3.49 -7.37
C ILE A 3 -20.99 2.14 -7.42
N ASN A 4 -20.28 1.86 -8.52
CA ASN A 4 -19.48 0.64 -8.65
C ASN A 4 -18.06 0.80 -8.06
N GLY A 5 -17.32 -0.30 -7.97
CA GLY A 5 -15.97 -0.32 -7.38
C GLY A 5 -14.96 0.57 -8.10
N LYS A 6 -15.06 0.73 -9.43
CA LYS A 6 -14.18 1.62 -10.20
C LYS A 6 -14.40 3.08 -9.81
N ALA A 7 -15.66 3.51 -9.75
CA ALA A 7 -16.03 4.85 -9.32
C ALA A 7 -15.62 5.10 -7.85
N LEU A 8 -15.77 4.09 -6.98
CA LEU A 8 -15.33 4.19 -5.58
C LEU A 8 -13.82 4.40 -5.47
N ALA A 9 -13.01 3.61 -6.21
CA ALA A 9 -11.56 3.77 -6.24
C ALA A 9 -11.14 5.14 -6.80
N GLN A 10 -11.84 5.64 -7.82
CA GLN A 10 -11.58 6.97 -8.38
C GLN A 10 -11.90 8.10 -7.39
N THR A 11 -12.97 7.96 -6.59
CA THR A 11 -13.25 8.89 -5.49
C THR A 11 -12.17 8.82 -4.43
N ALA A 12 -11.73 7.62 -4.01
CA ALA A 12 -10.66 7.47 -3.02
C ALA A 12 -9.36 8.17 -3.45
N ARG A 13 -8.98 8.08 -4.74
CA ARG A 13 -7.80 8.77 -5.30
C ARG A 13 -7.80 10.29 -5.10
N LYS A 14 -8.97 10.92 -4.93
CA LYS A 14 -9.06 12.36 -4.66
C LYS A 14 -8.70 12.73 -3.22
N HIS A 15 -8.63 11.75 -2.32
CA HIS A 15 -8.43 11.96 -0.88
C HIS A 15 -7.12 11.34 -0.34
N ILE A 16 -6.42 10.56 -1.17
CA ILE A 16 -5.18 9.88 -0.82
C ILE A 16 -3.98 10.50 -1.56
N LYS A 17 -2.77 10.21 -1.08
CA LYS A 17 -1.54 10.51 -1.81
C LYS A 17 -1.24 9.36 -2.75
N GLU A 18 -1.11 9.65 -4.04
CA GLU A 18 -0.70 8.68 -5.06
C GLU A 18 0.71 9.01 -5.54
N ILE A 19 1.52 7.98 -5.78
CA ILE A 19 2.89 8.13 -6.27
C ILE A 19 3.14 7.29 -7.53
N SER A 20 4.08 7.72 -8.37
CA SER A 20 4.56 6.95 -9.52
C SER A 20 5.63 5.93 -9.14
N CYS A 21 5.92 4.98 -10.04
CA CYS A 21 7.01 4.03 -9.85
C CYS A 21 8.38 4.72 -9.75
N GLN A 22 8.62 5.78 -10.53
CA GLN A 22 9.86 6.56 -10.48
C GLN A 22 10.01 7.28 -9.13
N GLN A 23 8.91 7.84 -8.62
CA GLN A 23 8.89 8.46 -7.30
C GLN A 23 9.18 7.44 -6.21
N LEU A 24 8.54 6.26 -6.27
CA LEU A 24 8.82 5.16 -5.34
C LEU A 24 10.31 4.84 -5.35
N VAL A 25 10.90 4.55 -6.53
CA VAL A 25 12.33 4.24 -6.66
C VAL A 25 13.22 5.34 -6.07
N SER A 26 12.91 6.62 -6.30
CA SER A 26 13.68 7.73 -5.75
C SER A 26 13.54 7.91 -4.23
N GLN A 27 12.46 7.37 -3.64
CA GLN A 27 12.12 7.48 -2.22
C GLN A 27 12.37 6.18 -1.45
N LEU A 28 12.85 5.12 -2.12
CA LEU A 28 13.27 3.87 -1.47
C LEU A 28 14.45 4.14 -0.56
N THR A 29 14.14 4.49 0.68
CA THR A 29 15.07 4.51 1.80
C THR A 29 15.04 3.14 2.49
N GLN A 30 16.05 2.86 3.34
CA GLN A 30 16.07 1.62 4.13
C GLN A 30 14.88 1.48 5.10
N THR A 31 14.13 2.55 5.34
CA THR A 31 13.01 2.58 6.30
C THR A 31 11.63 2.61 5.62
N ALA A 32 11.55 2.63 4.29
CA ALA A 32 10.29 2.62 3.57
C ALA A 32 9.53 1.30 3.80
N VAL A 33 8.25 1.40 4.18
CA VAL A 33 7.35 0.24 4.33
C VAL A 33 6.64 0.03 3.01
N ILE A 34 6.93 -1.07 2.31
CA ILE A 34 6.23 -1.41 1.08
C ILE A 34 5.33 -2.60 1.38
N ILE A 35 4.03 -2.47 1.12
CA ILE A 35 3.04 -3.51 1.38
C ILE A 35 2.39 -3.94 0.06
N ASP A 36 2.59 -5.21 -0.28
CA ASP A 36 1.85 -5.87 -1.34
C ASP A 36 0.50 -6.32 -0.78
N ILE A 37 -0.59 -5.73 -1.28
CA ILE A 37 -1.95 -6.05 -0.83
C ILE A 37 -2.72 -6.94 -1.82
N ARG A 38 -2.01 -7.54 -2.78
CA ARG A 38 -2.60 -8.49 -3.75
C ARG A 38 -3.00 -9.81 -3.08
N GLU A 39 -3.70 -10.65 -3.82
CA GLU A 39 -3.95 -12.04 -3.42
C GLU A 39 -2.70 -12.88 -3.62
N SER A 40 -2.54 -13.95 -2.84
CA SER A 40 -1.31 -14.78 -2.84
C SER A 40 -0.96 -15.36 -4.22
N THR A 41 -1.97 -15.68 -5.05
CA THR A 41 -1.76 -16.19 -6.41
C THR A 41 -1.14 -15.15 -7.35
N GLU A 42 -1.33 -13.86 -7.09
CA GLU A 42 -0.76 -12.80 -7.91
C GLU A 42 0.76 -12.64 -7.67
N LEU A 43 1.27 -13.09 -6.52
CA LEU A 43 2.69 -12.98 -6.15
C LEU A 43 3.59 -13.89 -6.99
N GLU A 44 3.05 -14.92 -7.64
CA GLU A 44 3.78 -15.81 -8.55
C GLU A 44 4.41 -15.04 -9.72
N SER A 45 3.84 -13.88 -10.08
CA SER A 45 4.37 -12.96 -11.09
C SER A 45 5.55 -12.10 -10.62
N GLY A 46 5.99 -12.27 -9.38
CA GLY A 46 7.00 -11.46 -8.71
C GLY A 46 6.40 -10.39 -7.79
N THR A 47 7.26 -9.69 -7.06
CA THR A 47 6.91 -8.62 -6.12
C THR A 47 7.89 -7.45 -6.24
N ILE A 48 7.51 -6.29 -5.69
CA ILE A 48 8.45 -5.18 -5.52
C ILE A 48 9.50 -5.60 -4.47
N PRO A 49 10.81 -5.44 -4.73
CA PRO A 49 11.84 -5.79 -3.76
C PRO A 49 11.62 -5.14 -2.39
N GLY A 50 11.70 -5.94 -1.33
CA GLY A 50 11.48 -5.48 0.05
C GLY A 50 10.00 -5.37 0.45
N ALA A 51 9.05 -5.66 -0.44
CA ALA A 51 7.64 -5.65 -0.09
C ALA A 51 7.25 -6.77 0.88
N VAL A 52 6.45 -6.43 1.88
CA VAL A 52 5.81 -7.38 2.79
C VAL A 52 4.39 -7.62 2.31
N HIS A 53 3.99 -8.88 2.18
CA HIS A 53 2.65 -9.24 1.73
C HIS A 53 1.66 -9.20 2.89
N ILE A 54 0.62 -8.37 2.74
CA ILE A 54 -0.53 -8.31 3.65
C ILE A 54 -1.79 -8.11 2.78
N PRO A 55 -2.58 -9.16 2.51
CA PRO A 55 -3.72 -9.07 1.60
C PRO A 55 -4.72 -7.97 1.97
N ARG A 56 -5.33 -7.35 0.94
CA ARG A 56 -6.29 -6.24 1.12
C ARG A 56 -7.37 -6.52 2.17
N GLY A 57 -7.92 -7.74 2.19
CA GLY A 57 -9.05 -8.09 3.04
C GLY A 57 -8.75 -8.15 4.54
N VAL A 58 -7.47 -8.18 4.92
CA VAL A 58 -7.02 -8.28 6.31
C VAL A 58 -6.04 -7.17 6.70
N LEU A 59 -5.78 -6.21 5.80
CA LEU A 59 -4.75 -5.19 5.98
C LEU A 59 -4.92 -4.42 7.29
N GLU A 60 -6.11 -3.87 7.55
CA GLU A 60 -6.38 -3.06 8.74
C GLU A 60 -6.18 -3.85 10.04
N MET A 61 -6.42 -5.17 10.00
CA MET A 61 -6.30 -6.07 11.16
C MET A 61 -4.87 -6.60 11.34
N GLN A 62 -4.08 -6.67 10.27
CA GLN A 62 -2.77 -7.32 10.26
C GLN A 62 -1.61 -6.37 10.04
N ILE A 63 -1.81 -5.09 9.74
CA ILE A 63 -0.70 -4.16 9.47
C ILE A 63 0.29 -4.08 10.65
N ALA A 64 -0.18 -4.27 11.89
CA ALA A 64 0.66 -4.32 13.09
C ALA A 64 1.60 -5.55 13.15
N THR A 65 1.39 -6.58 12.33
CA THR A 65 2.26 -7.76 12.24
C THR A 65 3.44 -7.55 11.29
N HIS A 66 3.54 -6.38 10.65
CA HIS A 66 4.62 -6.06 9.74
C HIS A 66 5.99 -6.28 10.43
N PRO A 67 6.94 -7.02 9.81
CA PRO A 67 8.21 -7.40 10.43
C PRO A 67 9.03 -6.25 11.03
N MET A 68 8.98 -5.06 10.43
CA MET A 68 9.68 -3.87 10.94
C MET A 68 9.26 -3.45 12.36
N VAL A 69 8.05 -3.82 12.80
CA VAL A 69 7.54 -3.49 14.14
C VAL A 69 7.20 -4.73 14.97
N ALA A 70 7.66 -5.90 14.53
CA ALA A 70 7.45 -7.14 15.27
C ALA A 70 8.15 -7.07 16.63
N GLY A 71 7.39 -7.21 17.71
CA GLY A 71 7.89 -7.13 19.09
C GLY A 71 7.97 -5.72 19.67
N GLU A 72 7.57 -4.70 18.92
CA GLU A 72 7.41 -3.34 19.46
C GLU A 72 6.24 -3.28 20.44
N ALA A 73 6.37 -2.48 21.51
CA ALA A 73 5.29 -2.28 22.48
C ALA A 73 4.08 -1.57 21.86
N GLU A 74 4.32 -0.64 20.93
CA GLU A 74 3.30 0.13 20.21
C GLU A 74 3.53 0.06 18.68
N PRO A 75 3.23 -1.09 18.05
CA PRO A 75 3.61 -1.34 16.65
C PRO A 75 2.96 -0.35 15.68
N LEU A 76 1.70 0.05 15.92
CA LEU A 76 1.00 1.02 15.08
C LEU A 76 1.60 2.43 15.18
N ALA A 77 1.98 2.86 16.39
CA ALA A 77 2.61 4.17 16.60
C ALA A 77 3.99 4.22 15.93
N LYS A 78 4.73 3.11 15.96
CA LYS A 78 6.02 2.97 15.28
C LYS A 78 5.86 2.99 13.75
N LEU A 79 4.88 2.26 13.22
CA LEU A 79 4.55 2.27 11.78
C LEU A 79 4.08 3.64 11.30
N ALA A 80 3.31 4.38 12.11
CA ALA A 80 2.79 5.70 11.74
C ALA A 80 3.89 6.75 11.50
N GLN A 81 5.11 6.50 12.00
CA GLN A 81 6.28 7.35 11.76
C GLN A 81 6.96 7.09 10.41
N GLN A 82 6.51 6.09 9.64
CA GLN A 82 7.15 5.60 8.44
C GLN A 82 6.32 5.98 7.20
N ASP A 83 6.98 6.06 6.05
CA ASP A 83 6.26 6.14 4.78
C ASP A 83 5.76 4.74 4.39
N ILE A 84 4.44 4.60 4.25
CA ILE A 84 3.76 3.35 3.93
C ILE A 84 3.29 3.40 2.48
N TYR A 85 3.89 2.58 1.64
CA TYR A 85 3.60 2.45 0.22
C TYR A 85 2.78 1.18 -0.03
N LEU A 86 1.52 1.35 -0.44
CA LEU A 86 0.63 0.24 -0.76
C LEU A 86 0.58 0.06 -2.27
N TYR A 87 0.65 -1.20 -2.72
CA TYR A 87 0.36 -1.51 -4.12
C TYR A 87 -0.48 -2.78 -4.26
N CYS A 88 -1.32 -2.78 -5.29
CA CYS A 88 -1.98 -3.98 -5.79
C CYS A 88 -1.63 -4.19 -7.26
N GLN A 89 -2.37 -5.03 -8.00
CA GLN A 89 -2.08 -5.26 -9.41
C GLN A 89 -2.16 -4.00 -10.28
N SER A 90 -3.18 -3.15 -10.10
CA SER A 90 -3.50 -2.02 -10.98
C SER A 90 -3.65 -0.67 -10.28
N GLY A 91 -3.44 -0.63 -8.97
CA GLY A 91 -3.57 0.57 -8.13
C GLY A 91 -4.99 0.86 -7.59
N ALA A 92 -6.03 0.13 -8.03
CA ALA A 92 -7.40 0.37 -7.55
C ALA A 92 -7.61 -0.06 -6.09
N ARG A 93 -7.21 -1.29 -5.73
CA ARG A 93 -7.32 -1.77 -4.33
C ARG A 93 -6.43 -0.96 -3.38
N SER A 94 -5.25 -0.52 -3.82
CA SER A 94 -4.32 0.23 -2.97
C SER A 94 -4.81 1.65 -2.71
N ALA A 95 -5.54 2.28 -3.65
CA ALA A 95 -6.19 3.55 -3.39
C ALA A 95 -7.25 3.45 -2.28
N LEU A 96 -8.07 2.39 -2.31
CA LEU A 96 -9.06 2.14 -1.24
C LEU A 96 -8.37 1.81 0.10
N ALA A 97 -7.26 1.08 0.05
CA ALA A 97 -6.49 0.73 1.23
C ALA A 97 -5.82 1.94 1.87
N ALA A 98 -5.24 2.82 1.06
CA ALA A 98 -4.63 4.04 1.55
C ALA A 98 -5.66 4.92 2.28
N LEU A 99 -6.88 5.03 1.73
CA LEU A 99 -7.96 5.78 2.38
C LEU A 99 -8.36 5.16 3.73
N SER A 100 -8.43 3.83 3.79
CA SER A 100 -8.76 3.09 5.02
C SER A 100 -7.69 3.28 6.10
N LEU A 101 -6.40 3.19 5.75
CA LEU A 101 -5.32 3.48 6.70
C LEU A 101 -5.29 4.95 7.14
N GLN A 102 -5.61 5.89 6.25
CA GLN A 102 -5.79 7.29 6.65
C GLN A 102 -6.92 7.46 7.69
N GLN A 103 -8.03 6.72 7.55
CA GLN A 103 -9.11 6.71 8.55
C GLN A 103 -8.69 6.10 9.89
N MET A 104 -7.69 5.21 9.89
CA MET A 104 -7.05 4.71 11.11
C MET A 104 -6.04 5.71 11.73
N GLY A 105 -5.76 6.84 11.08
CA GLY A 105 -4.86 7.89 11.57
C GLY A 105 -3.46 7.88 10.95
N PHE A 106 -3.18 7.03 9.96
CA PHE A 106 -1.89 7.06 9.27
C PHE A 106 -1.82 8.24 8.27
N GLU A 107 -0.90 9.18 8.50
CA GLU A 107 -0.77 10.39 7.65
C GLU A 107 0.17 10.22 6.44
N ARG A 108 1.06 9.24 6.53
CA ARG A 108 2.16 8.97 5.59
C ARG A 108 1.89 7.73 4.75
N VAL A 109 0.69 7.63 4.20
CA VAL A 109 0.25 6.50 3.36
C VAL A 109 0.13 6.93 1.90
N TYR A 110 0.68 6.09 1.03
CA TYR A 110 0.80 6.34 -0.40
C TYR A 110 0.29 5.12 -1.17
N SER A 111 -0.51 5.35 -2.20
CA SER A 111 -0.87 4.30 -3.17
C SER A 111 0.06 4.38 -4.38
N LEU A 112 0.57 3.24 -4.84
CA LEU A 112 1.31 3.16 -6.10
C LEU A 112 0.35 3.25 -7.29
N GLY A 113 0.46 4.33 -8.06
CA GLY A 113 -0.30 4.55 -9.29
C GLY A 113 0.03 3.48 -10.33
N GLY A 114 -1.00 2.89 -10.95
CA GLY A 114 -0.85 1.78 -11.91
C GLY A 114 -0.48 0.42 -11.29
N GLY A 115 -0.13 0.38 -10.01
CA GLY A 115 0.16 -0.85 -9.28
C GLY A 115 1.37 -1.63 -9.83
N PHE A 116 1.39 -2.94 -9.57
CA PHE A 116 2.44 -3.84 -10.02
C PHE A 116 2.57 -3.91 -11.55
N ASN A 117 1.47 -3.76 -12.29
CA ASN A 117 1.52 -3.68 -13.76
C ASN A 117 2.42 -2.54 -14.25
N ALA A 118 2.32 -1.36 -13.63
CA ALA A 118 3.17 -0.23 -13.99
C ALA A 118 4.62 -0.42 -13.53
N TRP A 119 4.82 -1.09 -12.39
CA TRP A 119 6.14 -1.45 -11.89
C TRP A 119 6.90 -2.32 -12.90
N GLN A 120 6.28 -3.41 -13.38
CA GLN A 120 6.88 -4.33 -14.36
C GLN A 120 7.22 -3.68 -15.71
N GLN A 121 6.59 -2.56 -16.05
CA GLN A 121 6.87 -1.81 -17.27
C GLN A 121 7.98 -0.78 -17.10
N THR A 122 8.30 -0.41 -15.85
CA THR A 122 9.23 0.67 -15.52
C THR A 122 10.60 0.15 -15.10
N VAL A 123 10.65 -1.01 -14.44
CA VAL A 123 11.85 -1.59 -13.81
C VAL A 123 12.05 -3.02 -14.33
#